data_AF-R9J4J3-F1
#
_entry.id   AF-R9J4J3-F1
#
_cell.length_a   1.000
_cell.length_b   1.000
_cell.length_c   1.000
_cell.angle_alpha   90.00
_cell.angle_beta   90.00
_cell.angle_gamma   90.00
#
_symmetry.space_group_name_H-M   'P 1'
#
loop_
_entity.id
_entity.type
_entity.pdbx_description
1 polymer ?
#
loop_
_entity_poly.entity_id
_entity_poly.type
_entity_poly.pdbx_seq_one_letter_code
_entity_poly.pdbx_strand_id
1 'polypeptide(L)' 'MTAIFLRRREISLSTTTVLKYMRELKLRSVVVPKKPKYHKGDCRKKFDNLFGQDFTASKPNEKWCTDFTYLYLADGAKL' A
#
# COMPACT_ATOMS: atom_id res chain seq x y z
N MET A 1 -15.01 -13.65 5.59
CA MET A 1 -14.32 -12.95 6.71
C MET A 1 -15.26 -12.56 7.84
N THR A 2 -16.49 -12.14 7.59
CA THR A 2 -17.50 -11.79 8.62
C THR A 2 -17.87 -12.93 9.57
N ALA A 3 -17.97 -14.18 9.08
CA ALA A 3 -18.23 -15.34 9.94
C ALA A 3 -17.12 -15.56 11.00
N ILE A 4 -15.86 -15.26 10.66
CA ILE A 4 -14.73 -15.33 11.61
C ILE A 4 -14.88 -14.24 12.68
N PHE A 5 -15.29 -13.03 12.29
CA PHE A 5 -15.53 -11.93 13.23
C PHE A 5 -16.69 -12.23 14.19
N LEU A 6 -17.77 -12.85 13.71
CA LEU A 6 -18.89 -13.28 14.54
C LEU A 6 -18.48 -14.40 15.51
N ARG A 7 -17.65 -15.34 15.07
CA ARG A 7 -17.10 -16.40 15.93
C ARG A 7 -16.22 -15.85 17.07
N ARG A 8 -15.48 -14.76 16.84
CA ARG A 8 -14.72 -14.06 17.89
C ARG A 8 -15.61 -13.40 18.95
N ARG A 9 -16.89 -13.21 18.65
CA ARG A 9 -17.93 -12.72 19.57
C ARG A 9 -18.83 -13.84 20.08
N GLU A 10 -18.39 -15.09 19.96
CA GLU A 10 -19.13 -16.29 20.40
C GLU A 10 -20.46 -16.53 19.65
N ILE A 11 -20.67 -15.84 18.53
CA ILE A 11 -21.84 -16.03 17.67
C ILE A 11 -21.50 -17.08 16.61
N SER A 12 -22.08 -18.27 16.74
CA SER A 12 -21.94 -19.35 15.76
C SER A 12 -23.12 -19.37 14.80
N LEU A 13 -22.87 -19.01 13.54
CA LEU A 13 -23.87 -19.03 12.46
C LEU A 13 -23.31 -19.76 11.25
N SER A 14 -24.21 -20.37 10.48
CA SER A 14 -23.83 -20.97 9.19
C SER A 14 -23.34 -19.88 8.22
N THR A 15 -22.38 -20.22 7.35
CA THR A 15 -21.87 -19.29 6.34
C THR A 15 -22.98 -18.75 5.44
N THR A 16 -23.98 -19.58 5.13
CA THR A 16 -25.16 -19.21 4.32
C THR A 16 -26.00 -18.14 5.00
N THR A 17 -26.26 -18.29 6.30
CA THR A 17 -27.00 -17.31 7.11
C THR A 17 -26.26 -15.98 7.18
N VAL A 18 -24.95 -16.01 7.41
CA VAL A 18 -24.11 -14.80 7.43
C VAL A 18 -24.15 -14.09 6.08
N LEU A 19 -24.08 -14.83 4.97
CA LEU A 19 -24.15 -14.27 3.62
C LEU A 19 -25.53 -13.63 3.32
N LYS A 20 -26.63 -14.27 3.76
CA LYS A 20 -27.98 -13.72 3.63
C LYS A 20 -28.09 -12.35 4.31
N TYR A 21 -27.70 -12.27 5.58
CA TYR A 21 -27.74 -11.01 6.33
C TYR A 21 -26.81 -9.94 5.76
N MET A 22 -25.62 -10.32 5.27
CA MET A 22 -24.75 -9.35 4.59
C MET A 22 -25.40 -8.73 3.36
N ARG A 23 -26.15 -9.51 2.57
CA ARG A 23 -26.87 -8.98 1.39
C ARG A 23 -28.01 -8.06 1.80
N GLU A 24 -28.81 -8.46 2.78
CA GLU A 24 -29.94 -7.67 3.30
C GLU A 24 -29.45 -6.33 3.88
N LEU A 25 -28.37 -6.35 4.65
CA LEU A 25 -27.76 -5.16 5.27
C LEU A 25 -26.84 -4.38 4.30
N LYS A 26 -26.72 -4.81 3.03
CA LYS A 26 -25.84 -4.23 2.01
C LYS A 26 -24.38 -4.11 2.45
N LEU A 27 -23.94 -4.99 3.35
CA LEU A 27 -22.57 -5.02 3.87
C LEU A 27 -21.66 -5.78 2.91
N ARG A 28 -20.51 -5.17 2.58
CA ARG A 28 -19.46 -5.80 1.77
C ARG A 28 -18.22 -6.04 2.63
N SER A 29 -17.63 -7.23 2.48
CA SER A 29 -16.33 -7.52 3.09
C SER A 29 -15.24 -6.77 2.33
N VAL A 30 -14.79 -5.64 2.86
CA VAL A 30 -13.63 -4.92 2.31
C VAL A 30 -12.38 -5.72 2.68
N VAL A 31 -11.90 -6.55 1.75
CA VAL A 31 -10.60 -7.19 1.89
C VAL A 31 -9.58 -6.25 1.27
N VAL A 32 -8.62 -5.78 2.07
CA VAL A 32 -7.47 -5.05 1.52
C VAL A 32 -6.66 -6.05 0.68
N PRO A 33 -6.44 -5.78 -0.63
CA PRO A 33 -5.59 -6.63 -1.44
C PRO A 33 -4.22 -6.75 -0.79
N LYS A 34 -3.69 -7.98 -0.72
CA LYS A 34 -2.34 -8.18 -0.21
C LYS A 34 -1.38 -7.42 -1.15
N LYS A 35 -0.57 -6.50 -0.59
CA LYS A 35 0.48 -5.85 -1.37
C LYS A 35 1.35 -6.93 -2.03
N PRO A 36 1.69 -6.80 -3.32
CA PRO A 36 2.60 -7.74 -3.96
C PRO A 36 3.91 -7.78 -3.18
N LYS A 37 4.56 -8.95 -3.13
CA LYS A 37 5.87 -9.07 -2.51
C LYS A 37 6.85 -8.18 -3.28
N TYR A 38 7.68 -7.42 -2.57
CA TYR A 38 8.77 -6.70 -3.21
C TYR A 38 9.74 -7.70 -3.82
N HIS A 39 9.96 -7.61 -5.12
CA HIS A 39 10.99 -8.38 -5.83
C HIS A 39 12.14 -7.42 -6.13
N LYS A 40 13.32 -7.71 -5.57
CA LYS A 40 14.55 -6.98 -5.90
C LYS A 40 14.92 -7.34 -7.34
N GLY A 41 14.51 -6.49 -8.27
CA GLY A 41 14.85 -6.57 -9.69
C GLY A 41 15.65 -5.35 -10.10
N ASP A 42 16.17 -5.39 -11.33
CA ASP A 42 16.84 -4.22 -11.87
C ASP A 42 15.81 -3.09 -12.07
N CYS A 43 16.17 -1.86 -11.70
CA CYS A 43 15.26 -0.73 -11.82
C CYS A 43 14.86 -0.58 -13.29
N ARG A 44 13.54 -0.59 -13.57
CA ARG A 44 13.00 -0.47 -14.93
C ARG A 44 13.49 0.79 -15.65
N LYS A 45 13.82 1.84 -14.89
CA LYS A 45 14.42 3.07 -15.38
C LYS A 45 15.52 3.52 -14.42
N LYS A 46 16.76 3.46 -14.86
CA LYS A 46 17.89 4.17 -14.25
C LYS A 46 18.05 5.48 -15.01
N PHE A 47 18.05 6.59 -14.30
CA PHE A 47 18.36 7.88 -14.89
C PHE A 47 19.87 8.10 -14.83
N ASP A 48 20.40 8.75 -15.85
CA ASP A 48 21.81 9.09 -15.88
C ASP A 48 22.12 10.09 -14.77
N ASN A 49 23.29 9.92 -14.17
CA ASN A 49 23.78 10.82 -13.15
C ASN A 49 24.35 12.09 -13.81
N LEU A 50 23.45 12.97 -14.24
CA LEU A 50 23.81 14.20 -14.96
C LEU A 50 24.77 15.11 -14.17
N PHE A 51 24.71 15.04 -12.84
CA PHE A 51 25.54 15.84 -11.93
C PHE A 51 26.81 15.13 -11.47
N GLY A 52 27.03 13.89 -11.89
CA GLY A 52 28.22 13.12 -11.49
C GLY A 52 28.34 12.88 -9.98
N GLN A 53 27.22 12.87 -9.24
CA GLN A 53 27.23 12.68 -7.79
C GLN A 53 27.57 11.24 -7.40
N ASP A 54 28.44 11.05 -6.42
CA ASP A 54 28.67 9.73 -5.86
C ASP A 54 27.53 9.34 -4.91
N PHE A 55 26.80 8.27 -5.22
CA PHE A 55 25.71 7.71 -4.40
C PHE A 55 26.15 6.51 -3.53
N THR A 56 27.43 6.17 -3.54
CA THR A 56 27.97 5.03 -2.77
C THR A 56 28.10 5.41 -1.29
N ALA A 57 27.61 4.58 -0.38
CA ALA A 57 27.79 4.78 1.07
C ALA A 57 28.45 3.54 1.68
N SER A 58 29.47 3.76 2.51
CA SER A 58 30.21 2.67 3.16
C SER A 58 29.56 2.23 4.46
N LYS A 59 28.89 3.15 5.16
CA LYS A 59 28.16 2.93 6.40
C LYS A 59 26.75 3.52 6.34
N PRO A 60 25.80 2.99 7.13
CA PRO A 60 24.50 3.62 7.30
C PRO A 60 24.63 5.08 7.77
N ASN A 61 23.70 5.94 7.36
CA ASN A 61 23.62 7.37 7.73
C ASN A 61 24.73 8.29 7.20
N GLU A 62 25.60 7.83 6.29
CA GLU A 62 26.59 8.71 5.65
C GLU A 62 25.97 9.62 4.57
N LYS A 63 24.88 9.16 3.93
CA LYS A 63 24.17 9.91 2.89
C LYS A 63 22.67 9.78 3.14
N TRP A 64 21.95 10.89 3.10
CA TRP A 64 20.50 10.93 3.31
C TRP A 64 19.83 11.19 1.97
N CYS A 65 18.96 10.28 1.53
CA CYS A 65 18.14 10.49 0.35
C CYS A 65 16.88 11.25 0.78
N THR A 66 16.79 12.52 0.41
CA THR A 66 15.57 13.33 0.57
C THR A 66 14.84 13.37 -0.75
N ASP A 67 13.59 12.91 -0.79
CA ASP A 67 12.73 13.19 -1.94
C ASP A 67 12.16 14.61 -1.82
N PHE A 68 12.09 15.31 -2.94
CA PHE A 68 11.30 16.52 -3.07
C PHE A 68 10.06 16.14 -3.87
N THR A 69 8.92 16.10 -3.19
CA THR A 69 7.64 15.90 -3.85
C THR A 69 7.11 17.24 -4.33
N TYR A 70 7.13 17.48 -5.64
CA TYR A 70 6.50 18.66 -6.23
C TYR A 70 5.00 18.65 -5.97
N LEU A 71 4.50 19.72 -5.36
CA LEU A 71 3.06 19.93 -5.21
C LEU A 71 2.57 20.73 -6.42
N TYR A 72 1.55 20.20 -7.09
CA TYR A 72 0.87 20.90 -8.17
C TYR A 72 -0.22 21.80 -7.59
N LEU A 73 -0.17 23.09 -7.90
CA LEU A 73 -1.26 24.02 -7.63
C LEU A 73 -2.38 23.82 -8.66
N ALA A 74 -3.62 24.21 -8.30
CA ALA A 74 -4.79 24.10 -9.18
C ALA A 74 -4.59 24.81 -10.53
N ASP A 75 -3.71 25.81 -10.55
CA ASP A 75 -3.41 26.66 -11.70
C ASP A 75 -2.28 26.07 -12.57
N GLY A 76 -1.78 24.88 -12.24
CA GLY A 76 -0.69 24.19 -12.96
C GLY A 76 0.72 24.70 -12.63
N ALA A 77 0.85 25.68 -11.73
CA ALA A 77 2.14 26.14 -11.21
C ALA A 77 2.75 25.09 -10.25
N LYS A 78 4.09 25.03 -10.24
CA LYS A 78 4.87 24.17 -9.33
C LYS A 78 5.36 25.02 -8.16
N LEU A 79 5.20 24.51 -6.93
CA LEU A 79 5.87 25.02 -5.73
C LEU A 79 7.28 24.43 -5.59
#